data_AF-A0A5P8JWN7-F1
#
_entry.id   AF-A0A5P8JWN7-F1
#
_cell.length_a   1.000
_cell.length_b   1.000
_cell.length_c   1.000
_cell.angle_alpha   90.00
_cell.angle_beta   90.00
_cell.angle_gamma   90.00
#
_symmetry.space_group_name_H-M   'P 1'
#
loop_
_entity.id
_entity.type
_entity.pdbx_description
1 polymer ?
#
loop_
_entity_poly.entity_id
_entity_poly.type
_entity_poly.pdbx_seq_one_letter_code
_entity_poly.pdbx_strand_id
1 'polypeptide(L)'
;MAETSWWNRGGPQPPAQPTHAPAAPTLPPRVVRSRGELEKLRDDALASQPIEPGDVRMIWVSPEGVASALEAIIHTTRWLLGEREWAPISREMYEYPNLPVPLIRTHAEDAIFGYKWAETSEWYAGGVKRTVEWAMSSDVERPIFE
;
A
#
# COMPACT_ATOMS: atom_id res chain seq x y z
N MET A 1 15.62 -64.12 38.59
CA MET A 1 14.46 -63.19 38.64
C MET A 1 14.98 -61.89 38.07
N ALA A 2 14.82 -61.67 36.75
CA ALA A 2 13.78 -60.82 36.14
C ALA A 2 14.05 -59.33 36.51
N GLU A 3 14.21 -58.35 35.62
CA GLU A 3 13.50 -58.10 34.36
C GLU A 3 14.33 -57.27 33.36
N THR A 4 14.05 -57.57 32.09
CA THR A 4 14.46 -56.90 30.87
C THR A 4 13.53 -55.70 30.63
N SER A 5 14.05 -54.47 30.52
CA SER A 5 13.24 -53.28 30.18
C SER A 5 13.51 -52.82 28.74
N TRP A 6 12.52 -53.05 27.87
CA TRP A 6 12.50 -52.81 26.40
C TRP A 6 11.57 -51.64 26.01
N TRP A 7 11.63 -50.51 26.72
CA TRP A 7 10.72 -49.39 26.42
C TRP A 7 11.41 -48.05 26.71
N ASN A 8 12.09 -47.47 25.71
CA ASN A 8 11.82 -46.09 25.30
C ASN A 8 12.68 -45.68 24.10
N ARG A 9 12.05 -45.91 22.95
CA ARG A 9 12.34 -45.35 21.64
C ARG A 9 11.88 -43.89 21.68
N GLY A 10 12.80 -42.93 21.54
CA GLY A 10 12.45 -41.51 21.53
C GLY A 10 13.66 -40.61 21.77
N GLY A 11 14.67 -40.69 20.91
CA GLY A 11 15.74 -39.70 20.90
C GLY A 11 15.17 -38.31 20.60
N PRO A 12 15.73 -37.23 21.19
CA PRO A 12 15.26 -35.88 20.95
C PRO A 12 15.38 -35.57 19.46
N GLN A 13 14.23 -35.37 18.83
CA GLN A 13 14.10 -34.85 17.48
C GLN A 13 14.82 -33.50 17.44
N PRO A 14 15.80 -33.27 16.54
CA PRO A 14 16.41 -31.95 16.43
C PRO A 14 15.30 -30.92 16.12
N PRO A 15 15.34 -29.73 16.72
CA PRO A 15 14.32 -28.72 16.48
C PRO A 15 14.24 -28.46 14.99
N ALA A 16 13.03 -28.60 14.43
CA ALA A 16 12.75 -28.27 13.05
C ALA A 16 13.27 -26.84 12.79
N GLN A 17 14.21 -26.70 11.86
CA GLN A 17 14.63 -25.39 11.38
C GLN A 17 13.37 -24.62 10.95
N PRO A 18 13.18 -23.38 11.39
CA PRO A 18 12.10 -22.56 10.88
C PRO A 18 12.33 -22.40 9.38
N THR A 19 11.44 -22.97 8.58
CA THR A 19 11.36 -22.73 7.14
C THR A 19 11.24 -21.23 6.97
N HIS A 20 12.32 -20.58 6.51
CA HIS A 20 12.29 -19.16 6.18
C HIS A 20 11.18 -18.97 5.14
N ALA A 21 10.05 -18.40 5.57
CA ALA A 21 9.07 -17.88 4.62
C ALA A 21 9.81 -16.94 3.66
N PRO A 22 9.51 -16.95 2.35
CA PRO A 22 10.14 -16.02 1.43
C PRO A 22 9.97 -14.62 2.00
N ALA A 23 11.09 -13.90 2.13
CA ALA A 23 11.08 -12.55 2.68
C ALA A 23 10.07 -11.71 1.89
N ALA A 24 9.20 -11.01 2.58
CA ALA A 24 8.24 -10.11 1.94
C ALA A 24 9.00 -9.18 0.98
N PRO A 25 8.47 -8.90 -0.23
CA PRO A 25 9.18 -8.09 -1.21
C PRO A 25 9.60 -6.76 -0.61
N THR A 26 10.85 -6.36 -0.80
CA THR A 26 11.37 -5.07 -0.34
C THR A 26 10.53 -3.94 -0.92
N LEU A 27 10.21 -2.91 -0.13
CA LEU A 27 9.46 -1.75 -0.63
C LEU A 27 10.31 -0.90 -1.60
N PRO A 28 9.67 -0.12 -2.48
CA PRO A 28 10.38 0.75 -3.40
C PRO A 28 11.34 1.71 -2.69
N PRO A 29 12.50 2.03 -3.29
CA PRO A 29 13.37 3.07 -2.77
C PRO A 29 12.60 4.37 -2.55
N ARG A 30 12.93 5.11 -1.48
CA ARG A 30 12.27 6.37 -1.04
C ARG A 30 10.93 6.21 -0.33
N VAL A 31 10.32 5.03 -0.32
CA VAL A 31 9.19 4.76 0.59
C VAL A 31 9.74 4.63 2.00
N VAL A 32 9.30 5.52 2.90
CA VAL A 32 9.74 5.55 4.31
C VAL A 32 8.75 4.85 5.24
N ARG A 33 7.49 4.71 4.79
CA ARG A 33 6.45 3.98 5.52
C ARG A 33 6.72 2.48 5.49
N SER A 34 6.33 1.80 6.56
CA SER A 34 6.38 0.35 6.64
C SER A 34 5.33 -0.30 5.72
N ARG A 35 5.56 -1.57 5.38
CA ARG A 35 4.59 -2.35 4.59
C ARG A 35 3.24 -2.42 5.30
N GLY A 36 3.23 -2.64 6.61
CA GLY A 36 2.00 -2.68 7.41
C GLY A 36 1.24 -1.34 7.43
N GLU A 37 1.93 -0.20 7.42
CA GLU A 37 1.28 1.11 7.29
C GLU A 37 0.59 1.28 5.93
N LEU A 38 1.22 0.84 4.83
CA LEU A 38 0.64 0.88 3.50
C LEU A 38 -0.55 -0.07 3.35
N GLU A 39 -0.43 -1.29 3.90
CA GLU A 39 -1.52 -2.28 3.94
C GLU A 39 -2.71 -1.72 4.74
N LYS A 40 -2.46 -1.13 5.91
CA LYS A 40 -3.50 -0.49 6.72
C LYS A 40 -4.19 0.65 5.97
N LEU A 41 -3.43 1.50 5.26
CA LEU A 41 -4.03 2.57 4.44
C LEU A 41 -4.91 2.03 3.32
N ARG A 42 -4.49 0.97 2.63
CA ARG A 42 -5.30 0.30 1.61
C ARG A 42 -6.59 -0.25 2.21
N ASP A 43 -6.48 -0.94 3.35
CA ASP A 43 -7.61 -1.62 3.98
C ASP A 43 -8.61 -0.62 4.57
N ASP A 44 -8.14 0.47 5.18
CA ASP A 44 -9.00 1.57 5.64
C ASP A 44 -9.70 2.27 4.47
N ALA A 45 -9.00 2.46 3.35
CA ALA A 45 -9.60 3.03 2.14
C ALA A 45 -10.70 2.12 1.55
N LEU A 46 -10.48 0.80 1.55
CA LEU A 46 -11.48 -0.19 1.15
C LEU A 46 -12.69 -0.18 2.09
N ALA A 47 -12.44 -0.15 3.40
CA ALA A 47 -13.49 -0.09 4.42
C ALA A 47 -14.30 1.22 4.37
N SER A 48 -13.72 2.29 3.80
CA SER A 48 -14.38 3.59 3.64
C SER A 48 -15.23 3.71 2.37
N GLN A 49 -15.06 2.82 1.38
CA GLN A 49 -15.87 2.86 0.15
C GLN A 49 -17.39 2.79 0.34
N PRO A 50 -17.94 2.00 1.29
CA PRO A 50 -19.39 1.96 1.52
C PRO A 50 -19.91 3.08 2.44
N ILE A 51 -19.05 3.95 2.98
CA ILE A 51 -19.43 5.03 3.90
C ILE A 51 -19.96 6.22 3.09
N GLU A 52 -20.97 6.91 3.63
CA GLU A 52 -21.47 8.14 3.03
C GLU A 52 -20.33 9.18 2.90
N PRO A 53 -20.15 9.84 1.74
CA PRO A 53 -18.98 10.69 1.50
C PRO A 53 -18.75 11.79 2.54
N GLY A 54 -19.81 12.34 3.14
CA GLY A 54 -19.72 13.35 4.19
C GLY A 54 -19.18 12.83 5.53
N ASP A 55 -19.23 11.52 5.76
CA ASP A 55 -18.76 10.87 6.98
C ASP A 55 -17.31 10.37 6.85
N VAL A 56 -16.77 10.33 5.62
CA VAL A 56 -15.36 9.98 5.38
C VAL A 56 -14.48 11.17 5.74
N ARG A 57 -13.61 10.98 6.72
CA ARG A 57 -12.69 12.03 7.18
C ARG A 57 -11.55 12.23 6.19
N MET A 58 -11.79 13.07 5.19
CA MET A 58 -10.79 13.52 4.21
C MET A 58 -10.98 15.03 3.96
N ILE A 59 -10.40 15.87 4.83
CA ILE A 59 -10.63 17.33 4.83
C ILE A 59 -10.22 18.06 3.53
N TRP A 60 -9.51 17.38 2.65
CA TRP A 60 -8.91 17.95 1.44
C TRP A 60 -9.69 17.62 0.17
N VAL A 61 -10.68 16.73 0.24
CA VAL A 61 -11.50 16.30 -0.89
C VAL A 61 -12.93 16.77 -0.65
N SER A 62 -13.56 17.30 -1.68
CA SER A 62 -14.99 17.59 -1.63
C SER A 62 -15.79 16.28 -1.57
N PRO A 63 -16.99 16.21 -0.95
CA PRO A 63 -17.76 14.98 -0.85
C PRO A 63 -17.95 14.24 -2.18
N GLU A 64 -18.19 14.94 -3.28
CA GLU A 64 -18.33 14.36 -4.62
C GLU A 64 -17.04 13.69 -5.14
N GLY A 65 -15.88 14.07 -4.60
CA GLY A 65 -14.57 13.53 -4.96
C GLY A 65 -14.12 12.34 -4.13
N VAL A 66 -14.78 12.06 -2.99
CA VAL A 66 -14.33 11.05 -2.01
C VAL A 66 -14.17 9.68 -2.65
N ALA A 67 -15.14 9.22 -3.42
CA ALA A 67 -15.07 7.90 -4.06
C ALA A 67 -13.85 7.77 -4.98
N SER A 68 -13.55 8.82 -5.75
CA SER A 68 -12.42 8.87 -6.68
C SER A 68 -11.08 8.93 -5.95
N ALA A 69 -11.02 9.68 -4.85
CA ALA A 69 -9.85 9.77 -3.99
C ALA A 69 -9.55 8.44 -3.27
N LEU A 70 -10.57 7.75 -2.74
CA LEU A 70 -10.42 6.44 -2.13
C LEU A 70 -9.89 5.40 -3.13
N GLU A 71 -10.43 5.40 -4.36
CA GLU A 71 -9.93 4.52 -5.43
C GLU A 71 -8.44 4.80 -5.74
N ALA A 72 -8.05 6.08 -5.82
CA ALA A 72 -6.66 6.46 -6.02
C ALA A 72 -5.73 5.98 -4.90
N ILE A 73 -6.17 6.09 -3.65
CA ILE A 73 -5.42 5.62 -2.47
C ILE A 73 -5.22 4.11 -2.55
N ILE A 74 -6.27 3.34 -2.88
CA ILE A 74 -6.20 1.89 -3.06
C ILE A 74 -5.25 1.51 -4.20
N HIS A 75 -5.36 2.16 -5.35
CA HIS A 75 -4.50 1.85 -6.51
C HIS A 75 -3.04 2.19 -6.25
N THR A 76 -2.78 3.33 -5.61
CA THR A 76 -1.43 3.79 -5.31
C THR A 76 -0.77 2.90 -4.25
N THR A 77 -1.47 2.56 -3.18
CA THR A 77 -0.96 1.63 -2.15
C THR A 77 -0.66 0.25 -2.72
N ARG A 78 -1.56 -0.33 -3.52
CA ARG A 78 -1.32 -1.62 -4.20
C ARG A 78 -0.09 -1.57 -5.11
N TRP A 79 0.09 -0.47 -5.85
CA TRP A 79 1.25 -0.29 -6.71
C TRP A 79 2.56 -0.23 -5.89
N LEU A 80 2.57 0.54 -4.80
CA LEU A 80 3.72 0.61 -3.87
C LEU A 80 4.02 -0.72 -3.15
N LEU A 81 3.01 -1.56 -2.95
CA LEU A 81 3.14 -2.87 -2.32
C LEU A 81 3.59 -3.98 -3.29
N GLY A 82 3.58 -3.71 -4.61
CA GLY A 82 3.85 -4.69 -5.66
C GLY A 82 2.65 -5.56 -6.04
N GLU A 83 1.45 -5.18 -5.62
CA GLU A 83 0.18 -5.89 -5.86
C GLU A 83 -0.52 -5.42 -7.14
N ARG A 84 0.01 -4.37 -7.76
CA ARG A 84 -0.48 -3.80 -9.01
C ARG A 84 0.72 -3.45 -9.89
N GLU A 85 0.70 -3.90 -11.13
CA GLU A 85 1.79 -3.68 -12.10
C GLU A 85 1.77 -2.26 -12.69
N TRP A 86 0.56 -1.73 -12.93
CA TRP A 86 0.35 -0.45 -13.61
C TRP A 86 0.35 0.73 -12.64
N ALA A 87 1.16 1.74 -12.95
CA ALA A 87 1.17 3.00 -12.20
C ALA A 87 -0.21 3.69 -12.23
N PRO A 88 -0.62 4.37 -11.14
CA PRO A 88 -2.00 4.87 -10.99
C PRO A 88 -2.37 6.01 -11.95
N ILE A 89 -1.41 6.81 -12.41
CA ILE A 89 -1.66 7.92 -13.35
C ILE A 89 -1.24 7.57 -14.78
N SER A 90 0.06 7.36 -15.01
CA SER A 90 0.59 7.14 -16.37
C SER A 90 0.15 5.80 -16.98
N ARG A 91 -0.31 4.85 -16.15
CA ARG A 91 -0.59 3.46 -16.54
C ARG A 91 0.58 2.84 -17.29
N GLU A 92 1.80 3.24 -16.96
CA GLU A 92 3.02 2.56 -17.39
C GLU A 92 3.33 1.41 -16.42
N MET A 93 3.97 0.35 -16.94
CA MET A 93 4.52 -0.72 -16.11
C MET A 93 5.94 -0.37 -15.68
N TYR A 94 6.24 -0.62 -14.42
CA TYR A 94 7.60 -0.51 -13.88
C TYR A 94 7.95 -1.78 -13.14
N GLU A 95 9.22 -2.17 -13.19
CA GLU A 95 9.71 -3.35 -12.49
C GLU A 95 9.70 -3.09 -10.97
N TYR A 96 9.08 -3.99 -10.21
CA TYR A 96 9.09 -3.91 -8.76
C TYR A 96 10.40 -4.52 -8.19
N PRO A 97 11.08 -3.89 -7.21
CA PRO A 97 10.71 -2.68 -6.46
C PRO A 97 11.24 -1.37 -7.06
N ASN A 98 11.78 -1.37 -8.27
CA ASN A 98 12.37 -0.20 -8.95
C ASN A 98 11.30 0.79 -9.48
N LEU A 99 10.36 1.18 -8.63
CA LEU A 99 9.26 2.07 -8.99
C LEU A 99 9.71 3.54 -8.97
N PRO A 100 9.33 4.36 -9.97
CA PRO A 100 9.66 5.79 -10.01
C PRO A 100 8.69 6.61 -9.15
N VAL A 101 8.65 6.35 -7.84
CA VAL A 101 7.69 6.97 -6.91
C VAL A 101 7.65 8.50 -6.98
N PRO A 102 8.79 9.24 -7.02
CA PRO A 102 8.76 10.70 -7.15
C PRO A 102 8.13 11.19 -8.47
N LEU A 103 8.32 10.45 -9.56
CA LEU A 103 7.77 10.80 -10.87
C LEU A 103 6.24 10.70 -10.87
N ILE A 104 5.67 9.69 -10.20
CA ILE A 104 4.22 9.52 -10.12
C ILE A 104 3.55 10.67 -9.36
N ARG A 105 4.22 11.23 -8.36
CA ARG A 105 3.76 12.48 -7.73
C ARG A 105 3.70 13.62 -8.74
N THR A 106 4.74 13.82 -9.55
CA THR A 106 4.76 14.85 -10.60
C THR A 106 3.65 14.62 -11.63
N HIS A 107 3.39 13.37 -12.04
CA HIS A 107 2.27 13.06 -12.92
C HIS A 107 0.91 13.41 -12.32
N ALA A 108 0.72 13.17 -11.02
CA ALA A 108 -0.49 13.59 -10.32
C ALA A 108 -0.62 15.12 -10.27
N GLU A 109 0.48 15.86 -10.03
CA GLU A 109 0.49 17.32 -10.08
C GLU A 109 0.16 17.87 -11.48
N ASP A 110 0.73 17.27 -12.54
CA ASP A 110 0.42 17.61 -13.93
C ASP A 110 -1.04 17.31 -14.30
N ALA A 111 -1.66 16.28 -13.71
CA ALA A 111 -3.08 15.98 -13.91
C ALA A 111 -4.00 17.02 -13.24
N ILE A 112 -3.58 17.58 -12.10
CA ILE A 112 -4.33 18.61 -11.39
C ILE A 112 -4.16 19.98 -12.07
N PHE A 113 -2.92 20.37 -12.40
CA PHE A 113 -2.60 21.75 -12.80
C PHE A 113 -2.19 21.90 -14.27
N GLY A 114 -1.71 20.83 -14.90
CA GLY A 114 -1.09 20.86 -16.23
C GLY A 114 -2.01 20.42 -17.38
N TYR A 115 -3.26 20.04 -17.09
CA TYR A 115 -4.24 19.51 -18.06
C TYR A 115 -3.74 18.30 -18.87
N LYS A 116 -2.76 17.54 -18.36
CA LYS A 116 -2.39 16.22 -18.88
C LYS A 116 -3.25 15.14 -18.24
N TRP A 117 -3.41 13.98 -18.88
CA TRP A 117 -4.28 12.90 -18.39
C TRP A 117 -5.71 13.38 -18.12
N ALA A 118 -6.33 14.03 -19.10
CA ALA A 118 -7.64 14.67 -18.98
C ALA A 118 -8.78 13.71 -18.59
N GLU A 119 -8.58 12.41 -18.77
CA GLU A 119 -9.47 11.35 -18.31
C GLU A 119 -9.40 11.07 -16.80
N THR A 120 -8.37 11.60 -16.12
CA THR A 120 -8.16 11.45 -14.68
C THR A 120 -8.78 12.63 -13.95
N SER A 121 -9.69 12.35 -13.00
CA SER A 121 -10.28 13.41 -12.18
C SER A 121 -9.22 14.07 -11.29
N GLU A 122 -9.42 15.36 -10.96
CA GLU A 122 -8.54 16.06 -10.01
C GLU A 122 -8.52 15.39 -8.63
N TRP A 123 -9.63 14.76 -8.22
CA TRP A 123 -9.74 14.06 -6.95
C TRP A 123 -8.98 12.74 -6.94
N TYR A 124 -9.01 11.99 -8.05
CA TYR A 124 -8.17 10.82 -8.22
C TYR A 124 -6.69 11.21 -8.18
N ALA A 125 -6.30 12.22 -8.96
CA ALA A 125 -4.93 12.72 -8.97
C ALA A 125 -4.50 13.24 -7.59
N GLY A 126 -5.37 13.95 -6.88
CA GLY A 126 -5.16 14.38 -5.50
C GLY A 126 -4.92 13.22 -4.54
N GLY A 127 -5.68 12.13 -4.69
CA GLY A 127 -5.50 10.89 -3.92
C GLY A 127 -4.13 10.26 -4.17
N VAL A 128 -3.73 10.12 -5.44
CA VAL A 128 -2.39 9.61 -5.79
C VAL A 128 -1.30 10.48 -5.18
N LYS A 129 -1.38 11.79 -5.38
CA LYS A 129 -0.39 12.76 -4.88
C LYS A 129 -0.23 12.62 -3.37
N ARG A 130 -1.33 12.66 -2.61
CA ARG A 130 -1.28 12.60 -1.14
C ARG A 130 -0.80 11.26 -0.63
N THR A 131 -1.20 10.14 -1.24
CA THR A 131 -0.68 8.83 -0.87
C THR A 131 0.83 8.74 -1.08
N VAL A 132 1.35 9.27 -2.19
CA VAL A 132 2.79 9.28 -2.46
C VAL A 132 3.53 10.19 -1.48
N GLU A 133 3.04 11.41 -1.22
CA GLU A 133 3.64 12.34 -0.26
C GLU A 133 3.71 11.72 1.15
N TRP A 134 2.63 11.07 1.59
CA TRP A 134 2.58 10.36 2.85
C TRP A 134 3.51 9.13 2.90
N ALA A 135 3.60 8.37 1.81
CA ALA A 135 4.47 7.19 1.71
C ALA A 135 5.97 7.55 1.78
N MET A 136 6.33 8.75 1.32
CA MET A 136 7.71 9.23 1.23
C MET A 136 8.16 10.11 2.42
N SER A 137 7.26 10.50 3.33
CA SER A 137 7.59 11.34 4.47
C SER A 137 6.87 10.91 5.76
N SER A 138 7.59 10.91 6.89
CA SER A 138 7.02 10.71 8.22
C SER A 138 6.14 11.89 8.67
N ASP A 139 6.39 13.08 8.13
CA ASP A 139 5.87 14.36 8.63
C ASP A 139 4.59 14.79 7.91
N VAL A 140 4.23 14.07 6.84
CA VAL A 140 2.99 14.30 6.09
C VAL A 140 1.85 13.55 6.77
N GLU A 141 0.70 14.22 6.86
CA GLU A 141 -0.53 13.68 7.42
C GLU A 141 -1.10 12.54 6.56
N ARG A 142 -1.78 11.60 7.22
CA ARG A 142 -2.37 10.44 6.54
C ARG A 142 -3.49 10.88 5.60
N PRO A 143 -3.61 10.32 4.38
CA PRO A 143 -4.62 10.76 3.41
C PRO A 143 -6.08 10.55 3.85
N ILE A 144 -6.31 9.59 4.73
CA ILE A 144 -7.60 9.25 5.36
C ILE A 144 -7.36 9.27 6.86
N PHE A 145 -8.24 9.95 7.60
CA PHE A 145 -8.20 9.97 9.06
C PHE A 145 -9.06 8.85 9.64
N GLU A 146 -8.61 8.31 10.78
CA GLU A 146 -9.40 7.41 11.62
C GLU A 146 -10.48 8.17 12.41
#